data_AF-A0AAW0T6Z8-F1
#
_entry.id   AF-A0AAW0T6Z8-F1
#
_cell.length_a   1.000
_cell.length_b   1.000
_cell.length_c   1.000
_cell.angle_alpha   90.00
_cell.angle_beta   90.00
_cell.angle_gamma   90.00
#
_symmetry.space_group_name_H-M   'P 1'
#
loop_
_entity.id
_entity.type
_entity.pdbx_description
1 polymer ?
#
loop_
_entity_poly.entity_id
_entity_poly.type
_entity_poly.pdbx_seq_one_letter_code
_entity_poly.pdbx_strand_id
1 'polypeptide(L)'
;MRRALDRRPLRRCALGHALRSVILLAVVLFLGVVTARPSEILDVDIPNLSHEQHGVPGKAVHGEYEALDAFGNWYEVKYIADEKGFRTL
;
A
#
# COMPACT_ATOMS: atom_id res chain seq x y z
N MET A 1 -35.25 2.70 -62.83
CA MET A 1 -35.51 2.61 -61.38
C MET A 1 -34.22 2.30 -60.66
N ARG A 2 -33.72 3.23 -59.83
CA ARG A 2 -32.49 3.07 -59.03
C ARG A 2 -32.89 2.65 -57.61
N ARG A 3 -32.31 1.57 -57.07
CA ARG A 3 -32.10 1.43 -55.61
C ARG A 3 -30.79 0.70 -55.37
N ALA A 4 -29.79 1.48 -54.99
CA ALA A 4 -28.53 1.01 -54.45
C ALA A 4 -28.47 1.39 -52.97
N LEU A 5 -27.72 0.58 -52.23
CA LEU A 5 -27.11 0.81 -50.91
C LEU A 5 -27.99 0.55 -49.67
N ASP A 6 -27.99 -0.71 -49.23
CA ASP A 6 -27.92 -0.99 -47.78
C ASP A 6 -26.44 -0.91 -47.37
N ARG A 7 -26.06 0.19 -46.70
CA ARG A 7 -24.79 0.31 -45.98
C ARG A 7 -25.13 0.51 -44.51
N ARG A 8 -25.02 -0.54 -43.71
CA ARG A 8 -24.98 -0.41 -42.25
C ARG A 8 -23.54 -0.31 -41.75
N PRO A 9 -23.17 0.81 -41.11
CA PRO A 9 -22.11 0.77 -40.11
C PRO A 9 -22.58 1.50 -38.83
N LEU A 10 -23.35 0.81 -37.99
CA LEU A 10 -23.72 1.31 -36.66
C LEU A 10 -23.25 0.33 -35.58
N ARG A 11 -21.93 0.10 -35.49
CA ARG A 11 -21.34 -0.67 -34.37
C ARG A 11 -20.02 -0.13 -33.81
N ARG A 12 -19.47 0.97 -34.35
CA ARG A 12 -18.17 1.51 -33.90
C ARG A 12 -18.25 2.46 -32.70
N CYS A 13 -19.43 3.01 -32.37
CA CYS A 13 -19.56 3.99 -31.28
C CYS A 13 -19.53 3.33 -29.88
N ALA A 14 -20.26 2.23 -29.67
CA ALA A 14 -20.45 1.64 -28.33
C ALA A 14 -19.18 1.00 -27.72
N LEU A 15 -18.29 0.46 -28.57
CA LEU A 15 -17.06 -0.22 -28.12
C LEU A 15 -16.04 0.74 -27.49
N GLY A 16 -15.95 1.97 -27.99
CA GLY A 16 -15.06 3.00 -27.44
C GLY A 16 -15.54 3.54 -26.09
N HIS A 17 -16.85 3.62 -25.89
CA HIS A 17 -17.42 3.99 -24.58
C HIS A 17 -17.22 2.88 -23.55
N ALA A 18 -17.46 1.62 -23.91
CA ALA A 18 -17.23 0.48 -23.02
C ALA A 18 -15.76 0.35 -22.60
N LEU A 19 -14.81 0.53 -23.53
CA LEU A 19 -13.38 0.48 -23.21
C LEU A 19 -12.95 1.63 -22.28
N ARG A 20 -13.45 2.85 -22.48
CA ARG A 20 -13.19 3.98 -21.59
C ARG A 20 -13.75 3.75 -20.19
N SER A 21 -14.96 3.21 -20.08
CA SER A 21 -15.56 2.87 -18.78
C SER A 21 -14.80 1.79 -18.03
N VAL A 22 -14.28 0.77 -18.73
CA VAL A 22 -13.44 -0.28 -18.13
C VAL A 22 -12.10 0.28 -17.63
N ILE A 23 -11.46 1.15 -18.42
CA ILE A 23 -10.20 1.80 -18.00
C ILE A 23 -10.44 2.69 -16.77
N LEU A 24 -11.52 3.48 -16.76
CA LEU A 24 -11.87 4.32 -15.61
C LEU A 24 -12.14 3.48 -14.35
N LEU A 25 -12.88 2.37 -14.49
CA LEU A 25 -13.13 1.45 -13.38
C LEU A 25 -11.82 0.85 -12.85
N ALA A 26 -10.93 0.40 -13.74
CA ALA A 26 -9.63 -0.16 -13.36
C ALA A 26 -8.76 0.87 -12.62
N VAL A 27 -8.76 2.13 -13.06
CA VAL A 27 -8.02 3.22 -12.39
C VAL A 27 -8.60 3.48 -10.99
N VAL A 28 -9.92 3.56 -10.85
CA VAL A 28 -10.58 3.77 -9.54
C VAL A 28 -10.27 2.61 -8.59
N LEU A 29 -10.34 1.38 -9.07
CA LEU A 29 -9.98 0.19 -8.29
C LEU A 29 -8.51 0.22 -7.86
N PHE A 30 -7.59 0.58 -8.77
CA PHE A 30 -6.17 0.67 -8.46
C PHE A 30 -5.87 1.77 -7.42
N LEU A 31 -6.51 2.94 -7.55
CA LEU A 31 -6.40 4.00 -6.54
C LEU A 31 -6.92 3.53 -5.17
N GLY A 32 -8.05 2.82 -5.13
CA GLY A 32 -8.59 2.26 -3.89
C GLY A 32 -7.60 1.30 -3.18
N VAL A 33 -6.90 0.47 -3.94
CA VAL A 33 -5.85 -0.43 -3.41
C VAL A 33 -4.67 0.36 -2.84
N VAL A 34 -4.26 1.45 -3.49
CA VAL A 34 -3.16 2.31 -3.00
C VAL A 34 -3.53 2.98 -1.68
N THR A 35 -4.77 3.46 -1.54
CA THR A 35 -5.24 4.13 -0.31
C THR A 35 -5.48 3.17 0.85
N ALA A 36 -5.73 1.89 0.58
CA ALA A 36 -6.00 0.87 1.59
C ALA A 36 -4.73 0.30 2.25
N ARG A 37 -3.54 0.79 1.89
CA ARG A 37 -2.30 0.35 2.53
C ARG A 37 -2.33 0.79 4.00
N PRO A 38 -2.13 -0.14 4.97
CA PRO A 38 -1.99 0.25 6.36
C PRO A 38 -0.79 1.19 6.47
N SER A 39 -1.05 2.44 6.86
CA SER A 39 -0.03 3.45 7.16
C SER A 39 0.40 3.41 8.62
N GLU A 40 -0.14 2.47 9.38
CA GLU A 40 0.19 2.27 10.79
C GLU A 40 1.50 1.51 10.92
N ILE A 41 2.19 1.91 11.96
CA ILE A 41 3.42 1.33 12.42
C ILE A 41 3.08 0.12 13.29
N LEU A 42 3.83 -0.97 13.14
CA LEU A 42 3.64 -2.19 13.93
C LEU A 42 3.96 -1.90 15.41
N ASP A 43 2.94 -2.00 16.26
CA ASP A 43 3.05 -1.94 17.73
C ASP A 43 2.70 -3.33 18.28
N VAL A 44 3.63 -3.94 19.01
CA VAL A 44 3.49 -5.28 19.58
C VAL A 44 3.88 -5.24 21.04
N ASP A 45 2.89 -5.39 21.91
CA ASP A 45 3.06 -5.51 23.35
C ASP A 45 2.72 -6.95 23.80
N ILE A 46 3.74 -7.68 24.24
CA ILE A 46 3.66 -9.04 24.78
C ILE A 46 4.43 -9.03 26.12
N PRO A 47 4.05 -9.82 27.15
CA PRO A 47 4.56 -9.64 28.52
C PRO A 47 6.09 -9.58 28.71
N ASN A 48 6.87 -10.16 27.79
CA ASN A 48 8.33 -10.21 27.83
C ASN A 48 8.99 -9.58 26.60
N LEU A 49 8.21 -8.89 25.76
CA LEU A 49 8.65 -8.28 24.51
C LEU A 49 7.77 -7.07 24.21
N SER A 50 8.36 -5.88 24.28
CA SER A 50 7.74 -4.65 23.79
C SER A 50 8.40 -4.23 22.49
N HIS A 51 7.60 -3.80 21.52
CA HIS A 51 8.05 -3.20 20.29
C HIS A 51 7.27 -1.92 19.99
N GLU A 52 7.92 -0.78 20.20
CA GLU A 52 7.37 0.53 19.85
C GLU A 52 8.05 1.10 18.62
N GLN A 53 7.29 1.80 17.80
CA GLN A 53 7.83 2.46 16.62
C GLN A 53 7.08 3.76 16.32
N HIS A 54 7.81 4.76 15.85
CA HIS A 54 7.30 6.08 15.50
C HIS A 54 7.93 6.59 14.20
N GLY A 55 7.18 7.39 13.45
CA GLY A 55 7.66 8.02 12.22
C GLY A 55 6.69 7.88 11.07
N VAL A 56 7.22 7.99 9.86
CA VAL A 56 6.42 7.90 8.62
C VAL A 56 6.92 6.72 7.81
N PRO A 57 6.08 5.70 7.57
CA PRO A 57 6.43 4.57 6.71
C PRO A 57 6.95 5.05 5.35
N GLY A 58 8.08 4.50 4.92
CA GLY A 58 8.72 4.85 3.65
C GLY A 58 9.51 6.17 3.65
N LYS A 59 9.63 6.86 4.79
CA LYS A 59 10.55 8.01 4.95
C LYS A 59 11.61 7.72 6.00
N ALA A 60 11.19 7.77 7.26
CA ALA A 60 12.05 7.58 8.41
C ALA A 60 11.20 7.03 9.55
N VAL A 61 11.68 5.93 10.11
CA VAL A 61 11.03 5.17 11.15
C VAL A 61 12.06 4.96 12.26
N HIS A 62 11.71 5.36 13.48
CA HIS A 62 12.47 5.06 14.68
C HIS A 62 11.72 3.99 15.44
N GLY A 63 12.43 3.04 16.04
CA GLY A 63 11.77 2.08 16.90
C GLY A 63 12.69 1.57 17.99
N GLU A 64 12.06 0.82 18.88
CA GLU A 64 12.63 0.29 20.10
C GLU A 64 12.17 -1.15 20.25
N TYR A 65 13.11 -2.02 20.64
CA TYR A 65 12.80 -3.37 21.08
C TYR A 65 13.24 -3.51 22.53
N GLU A 66 12.31 -3.90 23.40
CA GLU A 66 12.62 -4.28 24.76
C GLU A 66 12.31 -5.76 24.95
N ALA A 67 13.26 -6.53 25.48
CA ALA A 67 13.08 -7.95 25.73
C ALA A 67 13.60 -8.36 27.11
N LEU A 68 12.84 -9.23 27.79
CA LEU A 68 13.22 -9.84 29.06
C LEU A 68 13.91 -11.19 28.82
N ASP A 69 15.12 -11.37 29.34
CA ASP A 69 15.82 -12.65 29.28
C ASP A 69 15.32 -13.67 30.32
N ALA A 70 15.84 -14.90 30.25
CA ALA A 70 15.50 -15.98 31.18
C ALA A 70 16.00 -15.73 32.62
N PHE A 71 16.87 -14.73 32.84
CA PHE A 71 17.43 -14.36 34.13
C PHE A 71 16.74 -13.12 34.74
N GLY A 72 15.75 -12.54 34.06
CA GLY A 72 15.01 -11.37 34.50
C GLY A 72 15.66 -10.02 34.14
N ASN A 73 16.63 -10.00 33.22
CA ASN A 73 17.26 -8.77 32.73
C ASN A 73 16.52 -8.24 31.50
N TRP A 74 16.24 -6.94 31.50
CA TRP A 74 15.70 -6.23 30.34
C TRP A 74 16.84 -5.75 29.43
N TYR A 75 16.65 -5.95 28.13
CA TYR A 75 17.52 -5.46 27.07
C TYR A 75 16.73 -4.55 26.14
N GLU A 76 17.30 -3.38 25.88
CA GLU A 76 16.72 -2.34 25.02
C GLU A 76 17.59 -2.16 23.78
N VAL A 77 16.96 -2.10 22.60
CA VAL A 77 17.62 -1.79 21.33
C VAL A 77 16.85 -0.71 20.60
N LYS A 78 17.42 0.49 20.53
CA LYS A 78 16.92 1.58 19.68
C LYS A 78 17.47 1.47 18.26
N TYR A 79 16.65 1.79 17.26
CA TYR A 79 17.05 1.78 15.87
C TYR A 79 16.41 2.90 15.04
N ILE A 80 17.03 3.19 13.89
CA ILE A 80 16.52 4.05 12.84
C ILE A 80 16.52 3.31 11.50
N ALA A 81 15.41 3.42 10.77
CA ALA A 81 15.24 2.94 9.41
C ALA A 81 14.83 4.13 8.51
N ASP A 82 15.77 4.60 7.69
CA ASP A 82 15.59 5.75 6.80
C ASP A 82 16.25 5.50 5.43
N GLU A 83 16.41 6.54 4.63
CA GLU A 83 17.03 6.48 3.29
C GLU A 83 18.43 5.86 3.25
N LYS A 84 19.20 5.92 4.35
CA LYS A 84 20.54 5.30 4.39
C LYS A 84 20.50 3.87 4.97
N GLY A 85 19.31 3.28 5.15
CA GLY A 85 19.11 1.90 5.61
C GLY A 85 18.78 1.76 7.10
N PHE A 86 18.76 0.52 7.57
CA PHE A 86 18.51 0.15 8.96
C PHE A 86 19.79 0.22 9.80
N ARG A 87 19.72 0.83 10.98
CA ARG A 87 20.83 0.99 11.93
C ARG A 87 20.35 0.97 13.38
N THR A 88 21.11 0.31 14.26
CA THR A 88 20.99 0.47 15.71
C THR A 88 21.66 1.77 16.19
N LEU A 89 21.11 2.38 17.22
CA LEU A 89 21.60 3.62 17.84
C LEU A 89 22.40 3.34 19.12
#